data_AF-A0A5S9PGJ7-F1
#
_entry.id   AF-A0A5S9PGJ7-F1
#
_cell.length_a   1.000
_cell.length_b   1.000
_cell.length_c   1.000
_cell.angle_alpha   90.00
_cell.angle_beta   90.00
_cell.angle_gamma   90.00
#
_symmetry.space_group_name_H-M   'P 1'
#
loop_
_entity.id
_entity.type
_entity.pdbx_description
1 polymer ?
#
loop_
_entity_poly.entity_id
_entity_poly.type
_entity_poly.pdbx_seq_one_letter_code
_entity_poly.pdbx_strand_id
1 'polypeptide(L)' 'MMNPVMNREQVRQAIFEYIEVDYNPSRRHSPIGCMSRENYEKKRVA' A
#
# COMPACT_ATOMS: atom_id res chain seq x y z
N MET A 1 -19.75 21.33 7.72
CA MET A 1 -18.34 20.89 7.66
C MET A 1 -17.91 20.99 6.22
N MET A 2 -17.00 21.91 5.89
CA MET A 2 -16.49 22.05 4.53
C MET A 2 -15.50 20.90 4.30
N ASN A 3 -15.81 19.98 3.39
CA ASN A 3 -14.81 19.01 2.95
C ASN A 3 -13.61 19.81 2.44
N PRO A 4 -12.40 19.65 3.00
CA PRO A 4 -11.25 20.31 2.41
C PRO A 4 -11.12 19.78 0.98
N VAL A 5 -11.20 20.69 0.01
CA VAL A 5 -10.89 20.35 -1.39
C VAL A 5 -9.41 20.04 -1.42
N MET A 6 -9.08 18.77 -1.20
CA MET A 6 -7.72 18.29 -1.36
C MET A 6 -7.32 18.53 -2.81
N ASN A 7 -6.20 19.19 -3.02
CA ASN A 7 -5.67 19.34 -4.36
C ASN A 7 -5.20 17.97 -4.89
N ARG A 8 -4.98 17.88 -6.20
CA ARG A 8 -4.61 16.62 -6.86
C ARG A 8 -3.36 15.97 -6.25
N GLU A 9 -2.37 16.76 -5.84
CA GLU A 9 -1.14 16.22 -5.23
C GLU A 9 -1.38 15.64 -3.85
N GLN A 10 -2.21 16.29 -3.03
CA GLN A 10 -2.59 15.78 -1.71
C GLN A 10 -3.34 14.47 -1.81
N VAL A 11 -4.28 14.35 -2.76
CA VAL A 11 -5.00 13.10 -3.03
C VAL A 11 -4.04 12.02 -3.52
N ARG A 12 -3.12 12.35 -4.42
CA ARG A 12 -2.11 11.42 -4.95
C ARG A 12 -1.22 10.88 -3.82
N GLN A 13 -0.77 11.75 -2.92
CA GLN A 13 0.06 11.36 -1.79
C GLN A 13 -0.70 10.47 -0.80
N ALA A 14 -1.94 10.84 -0.44
CA ALA A 14 -2.76 10.05 0.48
C ALA A 14 -3.08 8.65 -0.07
N ILE A 15 -3.36 8.54 -1.37
CA ILE A 15 -3.57 7.23 -2.03
C ILE A 15 -2.29 6.40 -2.02
N PHE A 16 -1.14 7.03 -2.30
CA PHE A 16 0.14 6.34 -2.30
C PHE A 16 0.50 5.79 -0.91
N GLU A 17 0.34 6.62 0.13
CA GLU A 17 0.58 6.21 1.52
C GLU A 17 -0.33 5.06 1.94
N TYR A 18 -1.64 5.16 1.66
CA TYR A 18 -2.58 4.08 1.96
C TYR A 18 -2.22 2.77 1.24
N ILE A 19 -1.81 2.85 -0.04
CA ILE A 19 -1.43 1.67 -0.81
C ILE A 19 -0.17 1.01 -0.22
N GLU A 20 0.87 1.79 0.05
CA GLU A 20 2.18 1.26 0.46
C GLU A 20 2.23 0.86 1.95
N VAL A 21 1.60 1.63 2.82
CA VAL A 21 1.71 1.47 4.28
C VAL A 21 0.60 0.58 4.83
N ASP A 22 -0.64 0.73 4.35
CA ASP A 22 -1.79 0.03 4.94
C ASP A 22 -2.22 -1.19 4.11
N TYR A 23 -2.33 -1.02 2.79
CA TYR A 23 -2.94 -2.02 1.91
C TYR A 23 -1.97 -3.14 1.50
N ASN A 24 -0.86 -2.80 0.85
CA ASN A 24 0.09 -3.79 0.31
C ASN A 24 0.72 -4.69 1.38
N PRO A 25 1.02 -4.23 2.61
CA PRO A 25 1.57 -5.09 3.66
C PRO A 25 0.58 -6.12 4.20
N SER A 26 -0.71 -5.75 4.30
CA SER A 26 -1.75 -6.65 4.81
C SER A 26 -2.35 -7.55 3.72
N ARG A 27 -2.22 -7.15 2.46
CA ARG A 27 -2.78 -7.88 1.33
C ARG A 27 -2.00 -9.13 0.98
N ARG A 28 -2.72 -10.25 0.96
CA ARG A 28 -2.22 -11.53 0.45
C ARG A 28 -2.48 -11.60 -1.05
N HIS A 29 -1.41 -11.60 -1.83
CA HIS A 29 -1.50 -11.67 -3.28
C HIS A 29 -1.46 -13.15 -3.71
N SER A 30 -2.55 -13.64 -4.29
CA SER A 30 -2.62 -15.02 -4.81
C SER A 30 -1.51 -15.39 -5.80
N PRO A 31 -0.99 -14.49 -6.67
CA PRO A 31 0.08 -14.83 -7.59
C PRO A 31 1.44 -15.11 -6.93
N ILE A 32 1.66 -14.65 -5.69
CA ILE A 32 2.90 -14.87 -4.93
C ILE A 32 2.70 -15.85 -3.77
N GLY A 33 1.71 -16.74 -3.88
CA GLY A 33 1.43 -17.76 -2.86
C GLY A 33 0.70 -17.22 -1.63
N CYS A 34 -0.15 -16.19 -1.79
CA CYS A 34 -0.89 -15.54 -0.71
C CYS A 34 0.03 -14.95 0.39
N MET A 35 1.24 -14.57 0.01
CA MET A 35 2.16 -13.88 0.90
C MET A 35 1.89 -12.37 0.89
N SER A 36 2.15 -11.72 2.03
CA SER A 36 2.28 -10.27 2.08
C SER A 36 3.58 -9.84 1.39
N ARG A 37 3.62 -8.58 0.93
CA ARG A 37 4.83 -8.00 0.32
C ARG A 37 6.05 -8.11 1.22
N GLU A 38 5.88 -7.81 2.52
CA GLU A 38 6.96 -7.90 3.50
C GLU A 38 7.57 -9.32 3.58
N ASN A 39 6.72 -10.35 3.58
CA ASN A 39 7.18 -11.74 3.60
C ASN A 39 7.84 -12.14 2.28
N TYR A 40 7.41 -11.57 1.15
CA TYR A 40 8.04 -11.78 -0.15
C TYR A 40 9.43 -11.14 -0.21
N GLU A 41 9.58 -9.91 0.25
CA GLU A 41 10.87 -9.20 0.28
C GLU A 41 11.86 -9.87 1.24
N LYS A 42 11.42 -10.30 2.44
CA LYS A 42 12.25 -11.07 3.37
C LYS A 42 12.79 -12.37 2.76
N LYS A 43 12.00 -13.07 1.94
CA LYS A 43 12.46 -14.29 1.24
C LYS A 43 13.46 -14.03 0.12
N ARG A 44 13.47 -12.84 -0.49
CA ARG A 44 14.42 -12.50 -1.58
C ARG A 44 15.80 -12.05 -1.09
N VAL A 45 15.90 -11.63 0.17
CA VAL A 45 17.16 -11.13 0.77
C VAL A 45 17.98 -12.27 1.42
N ALA A 46 17.44 -13.49 1.48
CA ALA A 46 18.10 -14.69 2.00
C ALA A 46 18.85 -15.47 0.91
#